data_AF-A0A9E5FZZ7-F1
#
_entry.id   AF-A0A9E5FZZ7-F1
#
_cell.length_a   1.000
_cell.length_b   1.000
_cell.length_c   1.000
_cell.angle_alpha   90.00
_cell.angle_beta   90.00
_cell.angle_gamma   90.00
#
_symmetry.space_group_name_H-M   'P 1'
#
loop_
_entity.id
_entity.type
_entity.pdbx_description
1 polymer ?
#
loop_
_entity_poly.entity_id
_entity_poly.type
_entity_poly.pdbx_seq_one_letter_code
_entity_poly.pdbx_strand_id
1 'polypeptide(L)'
;MAILIDGNTSVICQGITGTSGAFHTKGCFEYGTRMVGGTTPGKGGQKDANGLPIFDTVAQAVRSTGAAATMIFVPPPFAADAILEAADAGVKTIVAITEGIPVQDMIRVRARLAGYPESVLVGPNCPGVITPGRKTDTPGRYEGGCKIGIMPGYIHTHRLDASTRKAVGIVSRSGTLTYEAVWQTSERGIGQSTC
;
A
#
# COMPACT_ATOMS: atom_id res chain seq x y z
N MET A 1 -11.87 -7.19 11.77
CA MET A 1 -10.48 -7.41 12.16
C MET A 1 -9.66 -7.20 10.91
N ALA A 2 -8.79 -6.19 10.90
CA ALA A 2 -7.90 -5.93 9.78
C ALA A 2 -6.70 -6.91 9.82
N ILE A 3 -6.10 -7.18 8.67
CA ILE A 3 -4.83 -7.93 8.56
C ILE A 3 -3.84 -7.10 7.74
N LEU A 4 -2.54 -7.32 7.97
CA LEU A 4 -1.42 -6.63 7.32
C LEU A 4 -1.33 -5.12 7.64
N ILE A 5 -2.40 -4.36 7.41
CA ILE A 5 -2.45 -2.91 7.55
C ILE A 5 -3.74 -2.44 8.23
N ASP A 6 -3.66 -1.32 8.94
CA ASP A 6 -4.78 -0.63 9.59
C ASP A 6 -4.57 0.90 9.56
N GLY A 7 -5.53 1.66 10.11
CA GLY A 7 -5.45 3.13 10.16
C GLY A 7 -4.27 3.72 10.94
N ASN A 8 -3.53 2.91 11.73
CA ASN A 8 -2.34 3.36 12.44
C ASN A 8 -1.04 3.10 11.66
N THR A 9 -1.12 2.31 10.59
CA THR A 9 0.03 1.91 9.79
C THR A 9 0.63 3.12 9.07
N SER A 10 1.90 3.44 9.39
CA SER A 10 2.64 4.52 8.72
C SER A 10 3.25 4.01 7.42
N VAL A 11 2.95 4.68 6.31
CA VAL A 11 3.25 4.20 4.95
C VAL A 11 4.20 5.15 4.23
N ILE A 12 5.19 4.58 3.53
CA ILE A 12 6.01 5.32 2.55
C ILE A 12 5.76 4.86 1.12
N CYS A 13 6.14 5.69 0.15
CA CYS A 13 6.16 5.32 -1.27
C CYS A 13 7.59 5.26 -1.80
N GLN A 14 8.05 4.09 -2.27
CA GLN A 14 9.28 3.98 -3.04
C GLN A 14 9.01 4.34 -4.51
N GLY A 15 9.74 5.32 -5.02
CA GLY A 15 9.45 5.94 -6.32
C GLY A 15 8.41 7.06 -6.24
N ILE A 16 8.30 7.74 -5.10
CA ILE A 16 7.30 8.80 -4.84
C ILE A 16 7.32 9.95 -5.84
N THR A 17 8.47 10.23 -6.47
CA THR A 17 8.58 11.33 -7.46
C THR A 17 8.32 10.91 -8.90
N GLY A 18 8.13 9.61 -9.17
CA GLY A 18 7.68 9.13 -10.47
C GLY A 18 6.18 9.41 -10.68
N THR A 19 5.72 9.52 -11.93
CA THR A 19 4.34 9.89 -12.26
C THR A 19 3.29 9.03 -11.52
N SER A 20 3.41 7.70 -11.60
CA SER A 20 2.48 6.78 -10.92
C SER A 20 2.63 6.81 -9.40
N GLY A 21 3.86 6.88 -8.90
CA GLY A 21 4.14 6.96 -7.47
C GLY A 21 3.54 8.23 -6.85
N ALA A 22 3.72 9.38 -7.48
CA ALA A 22 3.15 10.65 -7.05
C ALA A 22 1.62 10.63 -7.08
N PHE A 23 1.03 10.15 -8.19
CA PHE A 23 -0.42 10.08 -8.34
C PHE A 23 -1.08 9.19 -7.28
N HIS A 24 -0.54 7.99 -7.06
CA HIS A 24 -1.12 7.06 -6.08
C HIS A 24 -0.76 7.41 -4.64
N THR A 25 0.37 8.08 -4.38
CA THR A 25 0.67 8.66 -3.06
C THR A 25 -0.39 9.69 -2.69
N LYS A 26 -0.70 10.62 -3.61
CA LYS A 26 -1.79 11.58 -3.42
C LYS A 26 -3.11 10.88 -3.14
N GLY A 27 -3.48 9.88 -3.95
CA GLY A 27 -4.73 9.14 -3.75
C GLY A 27 -4.80 8.38 -2.40
N CYS A 28 -3.68 7.84 -1.91
CA CYS A 28 -3.64 7.20 -0.59
C CYS A 28 -3.72 8.24 0.55
N PHE A 29 -3.02 9.37 0.39
CA PHE A 29 -3.07 10.48 1.34
C PHE A 29 -4.49 11.08 1.46
N GLU A 30 -5.15 11.34 0.34
CA GLU A 30 -6.54 11.83 0.28
C GLU A 30 -7.54 10.82 0.84
N TYR A 31 -7.31 9.52 0.65
CA TYR A 31 -8.13 8.47 1.24
C TYR A 31 -8.12 8.53 2.78
N GLY A 32 -7.04 9.02 3.39
CA GLY A 32 -6.84 9.03 4.84
C GLY A 32 -5.76 8.06 5.32
N THR A 33 -5.02 7.41 4.41
CA THR A 33 -3.83 6.63 4.78
C THR A 33 -2.81 7.54 5.45
N ARG A 34 -2.19 7.07 6.52
CA ARG A 34 -1.08 7.75 7.19
C ARG A 34 0.21 7.66 6.35
N MET A 35 0.22 8.35 5.22
CA MET A 35 1.43 8.52 4.41
C MET A 35 2.41 9.42 5.17
N VAL A 36 3.66 8.96 5.35
CA VAL A 36 4.68 9.66 6.15
C VAL A 36 5.90 10.09 5.34
N GLY A 37 5.97 9.74 4.05
CA GLY A 37 7.10 10.10 3.20
C GLY A 37 7.22 9.21 1.97
N GLY A 38 8.36 9.31 1.31
CA GLY A 38 8.74 8.39 0.25
C GLY A 38 10.22 8.45 -0.08
N THR A 39 10.66 7.60 -1.00
CA THR A 39 12.05 7.55 -1.42
C THR A 39 12.19 7.83 -2.91
N THR A 40 13.24 8.57 -3.25
CA THR A 40 13.78 8.65 -4.61
C THR A 40 15.27 9.00 -4.46
N PRO A 41 16.19 8.08 -4.80
CA PRO A 41 17.63 8.34 -4.72
C PRO A 41 18.02 9.62 -5.48
N GLY A 42 18.82 10.47 -4.84
CA GLY A 42 19.27 11.76 -5.36
C GLY A 42 18.28 12.92 -5.15
N LYS A 43 17.13 12.67 -4.50
CA LYS A 43 16.13 13.71 -4.18
C LYS A 43 15.85 13.80 -2.68
N GLY A 44 16.68 13.19 -1.83
CA GLY A 44 16.57 13.33 -0.38
C GLY A 44 16.58 14.80 0.07
N GLY A 45 15.81 15.10 1.11
CA GLY A 45 15.66 16.45 1.68
C GLY A 45 14.61 17.32 1.00
N GLN A 46 14.06 16.88 -0.14
CA GLN A 46 12.93 17.54 -0.80
C GLN A 46 11.59 17.13 -0.16
N LYS A 47 10.49 17.76 -0.61
CA LYS A 47 9.12 17.37 -0.28
C LYS A 47 8.34 17.09 -1.55
N ASP A 48 7.38 16.17 -1.48
CA ASP A 48 6.44 15.92 -2.58
C ASP A 48 5.34 17.01 -2.64
N ALA A 49 4.41 16.88 -3.59
CA ALA A 49 3.30 17.82 -3.76
C ALA A 49 2.29 17.81 -2.59
N ASN A 50 2.30 16.77 -1.75
CA ASN A 50 1.47 16.64 -0.56
C ASN A 50 2.20 17.15 0.69
N GLY A 51 3.44 17.65 0.56
CA GLY A 51 4.28 18.11 1.66
C GLY A 51 4.99 16.99 2.43
N LEU A 52 4.97 15.77 1.93
CA LEU A 52 5.60 14.60 2.54
C LEU A 52 7.13 14.62 2.28
N PRO A 53 7.97 14.27 3.28
CA PRO A 53 9.42 14.27 3.11
C PRO A 53 9.87 13.17 2.14
N ILE A 54 10.86 13.51 1.32
CA ILE A 54 11.54 12.60 0.40
C ILE A 54 12.92 12.26 0.97
N PHE A 55 13.24 10.97 0.97
CA PHE A 55 14.52 10.42 1.44
C PHE A 55 15.27 9.75 0.29
N ASP A 56 16.59 9.62 0.42
CA ASP A 56 17.38 8.89 -0.56
C ASP A 56 17.24 7.38 -0.41
N THR A 57 17.06 6.90 0.83
CA THR A 57 16.94 5.46 1.14
C THR A 57 15.77 5.14 2.06
N VAL A 58 15.28 3.90 1.98
CA VAL A 58 14.19 3.39 2.84
C VAL A 58 14.63 3.37 4.30
N ALA A 59 15.90 3.03 4.57
CA ALA A 59 16.44 3.05 5.93
C ALA A 59 16.41 4.45 6.56
N GLN A 60 16.68 5.51 5.79
CA GLN A 60 16.52 6.90 6.28
C GLN A 60 15.06 7.23 6.57
N ALA A 61 14.16 6.85 5.66
CA ALA A 61 12.73 7.08 5.81
C ALA A 61 12.18 6.39 7.06
N VAL A 62 12.49 5.09 7.26
CA VAL A 62 12.05 4.31 8.43
C VAL A 62 12.58 4.91 9.72
N ARG A 63 13.88 5.24 9.82
CA ARG A 63 14.46 5.87 11.02
C ARG A 63 13.80 7.19 11.37
N SER A 64 13.44 7.99 10.37
CA SER A 64 12.91 9.34 10.58
C SER A 64 11.41 9.35 10.88
N THR A 65 10.67 8.35 10.39
CA THR A 65 9.19 8.38 10.38
C THR A 65 8.52 7.22 11.09
N GLY A 66 9.26 6.14 11.39
CA GLY A 66 8.70 4.90 11.91
C GLY A 66 7.83 4.16 10.90
N ALA A 67 8.06 4.34 9.59
CA ALA A 67 7.30 3.67 8.55
C ALA A 67 7.30 2.14 8.73
N ALA A 68 6.10 1.56 8.74
CA ALA A 68 5.88 0.12 8.94
C ALA A 68 5.45 -0.60 7.65
N ALA A 69 5.01 0.15 6.63
CA ALA A 69 4.63 -0.38 5.33
C ALA A 69 5.15 0.49 4.19
N THR A 70 5.27 -0.09 3.00
CA THR A 70 5.64 0.62 1.78
C THR A 70 4.82 0.16 0.58
N MET A 71 4.54 1.08 -0.35
CA MET A 71 4.22 0.74 -1.74
C MET A 71 5.41 0.99 -2.66
N ILE A 72 5.57 0.16 -3.68
CA ILE A 72 6.66 0.24 -4.64
C ILE A 72 6.10 0.53 -6.03
N PHE A 73 6.45 1.71 -6.55
CA PHE A 73 6.18 2.19 -7.92
C PHE A 73 7.46 2.33 -8.75
N VAL A 74 8.50 1.58 -8.36
CA VAL A 74 9.82 1.57 -8.99
C VAL A 74 9.76 0.74 -10.29
N PRO A 75 10.43 1.15 -11.39
CA PRO A 75 10.43 0.39 -12.64
C PRO A 75 10.96 -1.06 -12.49
N PRO A 76 10.57 -1.98 -13.39
CA PRO A 76 10.86 -3.41 -13.24
C PRO A 76 12.35 -3.75 -13.01
N PRO A 77 13.32 -3.13 -13.71
CA PRO A 77 14.74 -3.43 -13.50
C PRO A 77 15.27 -3.14 -12.08
N PHE A 78 14.59 -2.29 -11.31
CA PHE A 78 15.03 -1.87 -9.97
C PHE A 78 14.08 -2.33 -8.85
N ALA A 79 12.96 -2.96 -9.21
CA ALA A 79 11.91 -3.29 -8.25
C ALA A 79 12.30 -4.43 -7.29
N ALA A 80 13.14 -5.37 -7.73
CA ALA A 80 13.66 -6.44 -6.88
C ALA A 80 14.53 -5.88 -5.73
N ASP A 81 15.44 -4.96 -6.06
CA ASP A 81 16.28 -4.30 -5.06
C ASP A 81 15.45 -3.42 -4.13
N ALA A 82 14.44 -2.70 -4.64
CA ALA A 82 13.50 -1.92 -3.82
C ALA A 82 12.70 -2.77 -2.81
N ILE A 83 12.35 -4.01 -3.17
CA ILE A 83 11.71 -4.96 -2.24
C ILE A 83 12.69 -5.35 -1.13
N LEU A 84 13.92 -5.68 -1.48
CA LEU A 84 14.93 -6.12 -0.52
C LEU A 84 15.39 -4.96 0.38
N GLU A 85 15.53 -3.75 -0.15
CA GLU A 85 15.84 -2.54 0.63
C GLU A 85 14.78 -2.28 1.71
N ALA A 86 13.50 -2.47 1.38
CA ALA A 86 12.43 -2.34 2.35
C ALA A 86 12.49 -3.41 3.45
N ALA A 87 12.78 -4.66 3.09
CA ALA A 87 12.94 -5.74 4.04
C ALA A 87 14.15 -5.48 4.98
N ASP A 88 15.29 -5.06 4.41
CA ASP A 88 16.50 -4.68 5.16
C ASP A 88 16.25 -3.52 6.13
N ALA A 89 15.42 -2.56 5.75
CA ALA A 89 15.05 -1.45 6.60
C ALA A 89 14.04 -1.82 7.71
N GLY A 90 13.55 -3.06 7.77
CA GLY A 90 12.60 -3.54 8.77
C GLY A 90 11.13 -3.21 8.46
N VAL A 91 10.79 -2.93 7.19
CA VAL A 91 9.41 -2.70 6.78
C VAL A 91 8.62 -4.02 6.84
N LYS A 92 7.50 -4.02 7.56
CA LYS A 92 6.70 -5.22 7.81
C LYS A 92 5.77 -5.59 6.66
N THR A 93 5.22 -4.61 5.96
CA THR A 93 4.34 -4.86 4.81
C THR A 93 4.88 -4.16 3.57
N ILE A 94 5.29 -4.96 2.58
CA ILE A 94 5.89 -4.51 1.34
C ILE A 94 4.91 -4.78 0.22
N VAL A 95 4.35 -3.73 -0.38
CA VAL A 95 3.35 -3.84 -1.44
C VAL A 95 3.99 -3.47 -2.78
N ALA A 96 4.32 -4.49 -3.57
CA ALA A 96 4.94 -4.33 -4.88
C ALA A 96 3.88 -4.21 -5.98
N ILE A 97 3.69 -3.01 -6.53
CA ILE A 97 2.70 -2.76 -7.58
C ILE A 97 3.26 -3.11 -8.96
N THR A 98 4.56 -2.87 -9.16
CA THR A 98 5.27 -3.02 -10.43
C THR A 98 4.97 -4.34 -11.14
N GLU A 99 4.54 -4.25 -12.40
CA GLU A 99 4.37 -5.39 -13.31
C GLU A 99 5.63 -5.61 -14.15
N GLY A 100 5.83 -6.83 -14.66
CA GLY A 100 6.93 -7.12 -15.59
C GLY A 100 8.30 -7.30 -14.92
N ILE A 101 8.35 -7.46 -13.60
CA ILE A 101 9.60 -7.85 -12.91
C ILE A 101 10.01 -9.23 -13.42
N PRO A 102 11.27 -9.43 -13.86
CA PRO A 102 11.75 -10.73 -14.29
C PRO A 102 11.52 -11.81 -13.22
N VAL A 103 11.01 -12.97 -13.64
CA VAL A 103 10.75 -14.10 -12.72
C VAL A 103 12.01 -14.52 -11.98
N GLN A 104 13.17 -14.48 -12.64
CA GLN A 104 14.46 -14.81 -12.03
C GLN A 104 14.79 -13.89 -10.85
N ASP A 105 14.46 -12.60 -10.95
CA ASP A 105 14.66 -11.67 -9.85
C ASP A 105 13.70 -11.96 -8.70
N MET A 106 12.45 -12.30 -9.01
CA MET A 106 11.47 -12.68 -7.97
C MET A 106 11.81 -13.98 -7.25
N ILE A 107 12.45 -14.95 -7.93
CA ILE A 107 12.98 -16.16 -7.27
C ILE A 107 14.06 -15.78 -6.24
N ARG A 108 14.97 -14.88 -6.61
CA ARG A 108 16.03 -14.38 -5.70
C ARG A 108 15.43 -13.60 -4.53
N VAL A 109 14.48 -12.70 -4.80
CA VAL A 109 13.74 -11.96 -3.77
C VAL A 109 13.08 -12.92 -2.79
N ARG A 110 12.35 -13.92 -3.29
CA ARG A 110 11.68 -14.91 -2.44
C ARG A 110 12.65 -15.68 -1.54
N ALA A 111 13.80 -16.09 -2.08
CA ALA A 111 14.83 -16.77 -1.31
C ALA A 111 15.44 -15.87 -0.22
N ARG A 112 15.71 -14.60 -0.55
CA ARG A 112 16.27 -13.62 0.40
C ARG A 112 15.28 -13.26 1.51
N LEU A 113 13.99 -13.10 1.18
CA LEU A 113 12.94 -12.78 2.15
C LEU A 113 12.79 -13.82 3.27
N ALA A 114 13.30 -15.05 3.09
CA ALA A 114 13.35 -16.04 4.16
C ALA A 114 14.19 -15.57 5.38
N GLY A 115 15.11 -14.63 5.20
CA GLY A 115 15.87 -14.00 6.28
C GLY A 115 15.12 -12.89 7.04
N TYR A 116 13.91 -12.51 6.62
CA TYR A 116 13.13 -11.39 7.16
C TYR A 116 11.73 -11.87 7.57
N PRO A 117 11.61 -12.68 8.63
CA PRO A 117 10.35 -13.34 8.99
C PRO A 117 9.20 -12.37 9.34
N GLU A 118 9.53 -11.14 9.72
CA GLU A 118 8.57 -10.08 10.06
C GLU A 118 8.04 -9.32 8.83
N SER A 119 8.65 -9.53 7.66
CA SER A 119 8.29 -8.84 6.42
C SER A 119 7.41 -9.71 5.53
N VAL A 120 6.25 -9.18 5.15
CA VAL A 120 5.32 -9.78 4.20
C VAL A 120 5.35 -9.00 2.89
N LEU A 121 5.66 -9.70 1.80
CA LEU A 121 5.55 -9.18 0.44
C LEU A 121 4.15 -9.49 -0.13
N VAL A 122 3.44 -8.45 -0.56
CA VAL A 122 2.22 -8.54 -1.37
C VAL A 122 2.57 -8.11 -2.80
N GLY A 123 2.24 -8.98 -3.76
CA GLY A 123 2.64 -8.82 -5.16
C GLY A 123 3.89 -9.65 -5.52
N PRO A 124 4.66 -9.25 -6.55
CA PRO A 124 4.46 -8.08 -7.41
C PRO A 124 3.23 -8.21 -8.31
N ASN A 125 3.03 -7.25 -9.22
CA ASN A 125 1.87 -7.20 -10.11
C ASN A 125 0.54 -7.34 -9.34
N CYS A 126 0.30 -6.42 -8.41
CA CYS A 126 -0.92 -6.39 -7.61
C CYS A 126 -1.50 -4.97 -7.55
N PRO A 127 -2.82 -4.84 -7.34
CA PRO A 127 -3.43 -3.52 -7.14
C PRO A 127 -3.08 -2.93 -5.76
N GLY A 128 -2.58 -3.75 -4.85
CA GLY A 128 -2.17 -3.41 -3.50
C GLY A 128 -3.06 -4.03 -2.41
N VAL A 129 -3.12 -3.41 -1.23
CA VAL A 129 -3.90 -3.84 -0.07
C VAL A 129 -4.74 -2.68 0.47
N ILE A 130 -5.96 -2.96 0.92
CA ILE A 130 -6.82 -1.96 1.57
C ILE A 130 -7.59 -2.54 2.76
N THR A 131 -7.45 -1.88 3.90
CA THR A 131 -8.36 -2.00 5.05
C THR A 131 -9.32 -0.82 4.99
N PRO A 132 -10.63 -1.04 4.74
CA PRO A 132 -11.55 0.07 4.50
C PRO A 132 -11.69 0.98 5.72
N GLY A 133 -11.68 2.30 5.49
CA GLY A 133 -11.99 3.29 6.53
C GLY A 133 -13.48 3.64 6.57
N ARG A 134 -13.92 4.23 7.68
CA ARG A 134 -15.28 4.78 7.80
C ARG A 134 -15.45 5.98 6.89
N LYS A 135 -16.61 6.12 6.26
CA LYS A 135 -16.99 7.33 5.54
C LYS A 135 -16.98 8.53 6.51
N THR A 136 -16.48 9.65 6.02
CA THR A 136 -16.56 10.94 6.72
C THR A 136 -17.55 11.86 6.00
N ASP A 137 -17.83 13.02 6.58
CA ASP A 137 -18.67 14.04 5.94
C ASP A 137 -18.02 14.63 4.68
N THR A 138 -16.70 14.47 4.52
CA THR A 138 -15.96 14.90 3.33
C THR A 138 -15.93 13.79 2.28
N PRO A 139 -16.52 13.98 1.09
CA PRO A 139 -16.50 12.97 0.03
C PRO A 139 -15.07 12.55 -0.33
N GLY A 140 -14.86 11.23 -0.44
CA GLY A 140 -13.56 10.66 -0.80
C GLY A 140 -12.56 10.54 0.35
N ARG A 141 -12.85 11.09 1.54
CA ARG A 141 -12.03 10.95 2.74
C ARG A 141 -12.61 9.92 3.70
N TYR A 142 -11.75 9.06 4.22
CA TYR A 142 -12.09 7.98 5.13
C TYR A 142 -11.29 8.08 6.43
N GLU A 143 -11.88 7.62 7.53
CA GLU A 143 -11.26 7.62 8.85
C GLU A 143 -10.94 6.19 9.32
N GLY A 144 -9.76 5.99 9.90
CA GLY A 144 -9.36 4.72 10.52
C GLY A 144 -9.09 3.58 9.53
N GLY A 145 -9.07 3.87 8.22
CA GLY A 145 -8.69 2.95 7.15
C GLY A 145 -7.26 3.14 6.68
N CYS A 146 -6.79 2.20 5.86
CA CYS A 146 -5.49 2.29 5.20
C CYS A 146 -5.59 1.67 3.81
N LYS A 147 -5.24 2.48 2.81
CA LYS A 147 -5.15 2.11 1.40
C LYS A 147 -3.70 2.21 0.95
N ILE A 148 -3.14 1.12 0.43
CA ILE A 148 -1.80 1.06 -0.15
C ILE A 148 -1.91 0.50 -1.56
N GLY A 149 -1.78 1.34 -2.59
CA GLY A 149 -1.79 0.92 -4.00
C GLY A 149 -2.77 1.69 -4.88
N ILE A 150 -3.30 1.03 -5.91
CA ILE A 150 -4.01 1.65 -7.04
C ILE A 150 -5.52 1.42 -7.05
N MET A 151 -6.04 0.57 -6.15
CA MET A 151 -7.48 0.28 -6.07
C MET A 151 -8.32 1.55 -5.79
N PRO A 152 -9.54 1.65 -6.35
CA PRO A 152 -10.44 2.74 -6.03
C PRO A 152 -10.94 2.61 -4.58
N GLY A 153 -10.69 3.62 -3.74
CA GLY A 153 -11.09 3.57 -2.33
C GLY A 153 -12.61 3.55 -2.12
N TYR A 154 -13.36 4.20 -3.02
CA TYR A 154 -14.80 4.46 -2.83
C TYR A 154 -15.72 3.24 -2.96
N ILE A 155 -15.25 2.16 -3.59
CA ILE A 155 -16.02 0.92 -3.71
C ILE A 155 -15.98 0.08 -2.43
N HIS A 156 -15.01 0.36 -1.56
CA HIS A 156 -14.78 -0.39 -0.33
C HIS A 156 -15.66 0.15 0.79
N THR A 157 -16.32 -0.76 1.52
CA THR A 157 -17.25 -0.42 2.58
C THR A 157 -16.73 -0.93 3.91
N HIS A 158 -16.55 -0.04 4.87
CA HIS A 158 -16.20 -0.43 6.23
C HIS A 158 -17.37 -1.15 6.91
N ARG A 159 -17.09 -2.09 7.82
CA ARG A 159 -18.10 -2.88 8.55
C ARG A 159 -19.20 -2.03 9.18
N LEU A 160 -18.84 -0.87 9.73
CA LEU A 160 -19.80 -0.01 10.42
C LEU A 160 -20.69 0.79 9.47
N ASP A 161 -20.27 0.96 8.21
CA ASP A 161 -21.03 1.65 7.17
C ASP A 161 -21.90 0.65 6.36
N ALA A 162 -21.61 -0.64 6.49
CA ALA A 162 -22.36 -1.72 5.87
C ALA A 162 -23.69 -1.98 6.59
N SER A 163 -24.79 -2.10 5.84
CA SER A 163 -26.14 -2.27 6.42
C SER A 163 -26.30 -3.52 7.28
N THR A 164 -25.59 -4.61 6.94
CA THR A 164 -25.62 -5.85 7.74
C THR A 164 -24.70 -5.81 8.96
N ARG A 165 -23.84 -4.78 9.09
CA ARG A 165 -22.75 -4.72 10.07
C ARG A 165 -21.83 -5.94 10.06
N LYS A 166 -21.79 -6.71 8.96
CA LYS A 166 -20.88 -7.82 8.73
C LYS A 166 -19.76 -7.38 7.79
N ALA A 167 -18.66 -8.12 7.82
CA ALA A 167 -17.55 -7.90 6.90
C ALA A 167 -16.90 -9.23 6.48
N VAL A 168 -16.30 -9.23 5.29
CA VAL A 168 -15.57 -10.36 4.70
C VAL A 168 -14.16 -9.92 4.29
N GLY A 169 -13.18 -10.82 4.38
CA GLY A 169 -11.85 -10.59 3.80
C GLY A 169 -11.83 -11.06 2.35
N ILE A 170 -11.17 -10.33 1.46
CA ILE A 170 -11.07 -10.68 0.05
C ILE A 170 -9.60 -10.90 -0.30
N VAL A 171 -9.29 -11.99 -1.00
CA VAL A 171 -7.96 -12.27 -1.52
C VAL A 171 -8.11 -12.68 -2.99
N SER A 172 -7.36 -12.04 -3.87
CA SER A 172 -7.46 -12.26 -5.31
C SER A 172 -6.12 -12.03 -5.99
N ARG A 173 -5.89 -12.76 -7.09
CA ARG A 173 -4.75 -12.54 -7.99
C ARG A 173 -5.03 -11.49 -9.08
N SER A 174 -6.30 -11.21 -9.36
CA SER A 174 -6.73 -10.27 -10.41
C SER A 174 -7.25 -8.98 -9.78
N GLY A 175 -6.70 -7.84 -10.21
CA GLY A 175 -7.08 -6.54 -9.64
C GLY A 175 -8.53 -6.16 -9.93
N THR A 176 -8.96 -6.18 -11.19
CA THR A 176 -10.34 -5.80 -11.54
C THR A 176 -11.38 -6.77 -10.99
N LEU A 177 -11.05 -8.06 -10.88
CA LEU A 177 -11.93 -9.02 -10.24
C LEU A 177 -12.05 -8.81 -8.72
N THR A 178 -10.99 -8.31 -8.06
CA THR A 178 -11.10 -7.84 -6.68
C THR A 178 -12.13 -6.73 -6.56
N TYR A 179 -12.12 -5.77 -7.49
CA TYR A 179 -13.03 -4.64 -7.47
C TYR A 179 -14.48 -5.09 -7.63
N GLU A 180 -14.73 -6.06 -8.52
CA GLU A 180 -16.05 -6.66 -8.70
C GLU A 180 -16.53 -7.38 -7.44
N ALA A 181 -15.67 -8.20 -6.81
CA ALA A 181 -16.03 -8.88 -5.57
C ALA A 181 -16.34 -7.90 -4.42
N VAL A 182 -15.54 -6.82 -4.31
CA VAL A 182 -15.77 -5.72 -3.36
C VAL A 182 -17.11 -5.04 -3.63
N TRP A 183 -17.37 -4.69 -4.88
CA TRP A 183 -18.62 -4.04 -5.28
C TRP A 183 -19.84 -4.92 -4.96
N GLN A 184 -19.81 -6.18 -5.38
CA GLN A 184 -20.90 -7.13 -5.15
C GLN A 184 -21.21 -7.40 -3.68
N THR A 185 -20.19 -7.37 -2.81
CA THR A 185 -20.36 -7.56 -1.36
C THR A 185 -20.90 -6.29 -0.72
N SER A 186 -20.37 -5.12 -1.09
CA SER A 186 -20.86 -3.80 -0.66
C SER A 186 -22.34 -3.59 -1.01
N GLU A 187 -22.76 -3.90 -2.24
CA GLU A 187 -24.16 -3.81 -2.70
C GLU A 187 -25.10 -4.75 -1.94
N ARG A 188 -24.57 -5.86 -1.41
CA ARG A 188 -25.32 -6.78 -0.53
C ARG A 188 -25.26 -6.37 0.94
N GLY A 189 -24.72 -5.18 1.24
CA GLY A 189 -24.62 -4.65 2.59
C GLY A 189 -23.56 -5.34 3.45
N ILE A 190 -22.61 -6.07 2.84
CA ILE A 190 -21.50 -6.74 3.52
C ILE A 190 -20.24 -5.92 3.26
N GLY A 191 -19.65 -5.36 4.32
CA GLY A 191 -18.41 -4.61 4.20
C GLY A 191 -17.20 -5.51 3.97
N GLN A 192 -16.02 -4.91 3.88
CA GLN A 192 -14.76 -5.64 3.79
C GLN A 192 -13.87 -5.38 5.01
N SER A 193 -13.13 -6.41 5.43
CA SER A 193 -12.20 -6.29 6.55
C SER A 193 -10.81 -5.87 6.08
N THR A 194 -10.27 -6.56 5.08
CA THR A 194 -9.07 -6.24 4.31
C THR A 194 -9.22 -6.92 2.95
N CYS A 195 -8.80 -6.24 1.87
CA CYS A 195 -8.78 -6.72 0.49
C CYS A 195 -7.39 -6.62 -0.13
#